data_AF-A0A9E1KS67-F1
#
_entry.id   AF-A0A9E1KS67-F1
#
_cell.length_a   1.000
_cell.length_b   1.000
_cell.length_c   1.000
_cell.angle_alpha   90.00
_cell.angle_beta   90.00
_cell.angle_gamma   90.00
#
_symmetry.space_group_name_H-M   'P 1'
#
loop_
_entity.id
_entity.type
_entity.pdbx_description
1 polymer ?
#
loop_
_entity_poly.entity_id
_entity_poly.type
_entity_poly.pdbx_seq_one_letter_code
_entity_poly.pdbx_strand_id
1 'polypeptide(L)' 'MQSLYLLIPIALIFCALAIKLILWAINSGQYDDLDKEAWRVLRDEDRPVRDNGIELQDSQDD' A
#
# COMPACT_ATOMS: atom_id res chain seq x y z
N MET A 1 -6.24 -0.87 45.83
CA MET A 1 -7.58 -1.22 45.28
C MET A 1 -8.32 -0.06 44.61
N GLN A 2 -7.97 1.22 44.86
CA GLN A 2 -8.67 2.37 44.24
C GLN A 2 -8.24 2.65 42.79
N SER A 3 -7.00 2.32 42.41
CA SER A 3 -6.46 2.60 41.07
C SER A 3 -7.16 1.84 39.94
N LEU A 4 -7.67 0.63 40.20
CA LEU A 4 -8.41 -0.16 39.21
C LEU A 4 -9.67 0.57 38.72
N TYR A 5 -10.37 1.28 39.62
CA TYR A 5 -11.58 2.03 39.27
C TYR A 5 -11.29 3.21 38.32
N LEU A 6 -10.07 3.75 38.34
CA LEU A 6 -9.62 4.76 37.39
C LEU A 6 -9.11 4.11 36.09
N LEU A 7 -8.41 2.97 36.20
CA LEU A 7 -7.74 2.32 35.08
C LEU A 7 -8.72 1.64 34.12
N ILE A 8 -9.80 1.03 34.62
CA ILE A 8 -10.84 0.38 33.82
C ILE A 8 -11.47 1.36 32.81
N PRO A 9 -12.02 2.53 33.21
CA PRO A 9 -12.64 3.45 32.26
C PRO A 9 -11.62 4.03 31.27
N ILE A 10 -10.39 4.31 31.72
CA ILE A 10 -9.31 4.76 30.83
C ILE A 10 -9.03 3.69 29.76
N ALA A 11 -8.89 2.43 30.15
CA ALA A 11 -8.68 1.33 29.21
C ALA A 11 -9.84 1.17 28.22
N LEU A 12 -11.09 1.32 28.68
CA LEU A 12 -12.26 1.29 27.79
C LEU A 12 -12.24 2.41 26.75
N ILE A 13 -11.82 3.62 27.13
CA ILE A 13 -11.66 4.74 26.19
C ILE A 13 -10.61 4.39 25.14
N PHE A 14 -9.43 3.90 25.54
CA PHE A 14 -8.40 3.49 24.60
C PHE A 14 -8.87 2.37 23.65
N CYS A 15 -9.62 1.39 24.18
CA CYS A 15 -10.18 0.32 23.39
C CYS A 15 -11.19 0.84 22.34
N ALA A 16 -12.09 1.74 22.75
CA ALA A 16 -13.04 2.38 21.86
C ALA A 16 -12.35 3.23 20.77
N LEU A 17 -11.30 3.97 21.14
CA LEU A 17 -10.48 4.73 20.19
C LEU A 17 -9.80 3.82 19.17
N ALA A 18 -9.22 2.69 19.62
CA ALA A 18 -8.58 1.72 18.74
C ALA A 18 -9.59 1.14 17.73
N ILE A 19 -10.77 0.73 18.18
CA ILE A 19 -11.84 0.23 17.30
C ILE A 19 -12.24 1.31 16.30
N LYS A 20 -12.44 2.55 16.73
CA LYS A 20 -12.80 3.67 15.84
C LYS A 20 -11.73 3.92 14.78
N LEU A 21 -10.44 3.87 15.14
CA LEU A 21 -9.33 4.04 14.20
C LEU A 21 -9.30 2.90 13.16
N ILE A 22 -9.53 1.66 13.58
CA ILE A 22 -9.58 0.51 12.67
C ILE A 22 -10.75 0.64 11.70
N LEU A 23 -11.95 0.97 12.18
CA LEU A 23 -13.12 1.18 11.32
C LEU A 23 -12.91 2.33 10.34
N TRP A 24 -12.24 3.40 10.78
CA TRP A 24 -11.86 4.51 9.90
C TRP A 24 -10.85 4.07 8.84
N ALA A 25 -9.83 3.28 9.19
CA ALA A 25 -8.84 2.79 8.25
C ALA A 25 -9.47 1.88 7.17
N ILE A 26 -10.41 1.01 7.57
CA ILE A 26 -11.18 0.18 6.63
C ILE A 26 -12.00 1.05 5.67
N ASN A 27 -12.70 2.05 6.19
CA ASN A 27 -13.52 2.94 5.36
C ASN A 27 -12.69 3.92 4.51
N SER A 28 -11.43 4.19 4.86
CA SER A 28 -10.53 5.04 4.08
C SER A 28 -10.03 4.40 2.78
N GLY A 29 -10.45 3.16 2.46
CA GLY A 29 -10.17 2.55 1.16
C GLY A 29 -8.69 2.19 0.92
N GLN A 30 -7.88 2.11 1.99
CA GLN A 30 -6.44 1.78 1.88
C GLN A 30 -6.19 0.38 1.27
N TYR A 31 -7.19 -0.50 1.29
CA TYR A 31 -7.13 -1.83 0.70
C TYR A 31 -7.28 -1.83 -0.83
N ASP A 32 -7.92 -0.81 -1.42
CA ASP A 32 -8.09 -0.73 -2.89
C ASP A 32 -6.74 -0.50 -3.61
N ASP A 33 -5.79 0.18 -2.95
CA ASP A 33 -4.46 0.44 -3.52
C ASP A 33 -3.57 -0.82 -3.48
N LEU A 34 -3.82 -1.75 -2.55
CA LEU A 34 -3.15 -3.07 -2.50
C LEU A 34 -3.62 -3.99 -3.64
N ASP A 35 -4.91 -3.99 -3.95
CA ASP A 35 -5.45 -4.75 -5.09
C ASP A 35 -4.81 -4.28 -6.41
N LYS A 36 -4.66 -2.96 -6.58
CA LYS A 36 -4.00 -2.37 -7.74
C LYS A 36 -2.53 -2.80 -7.87
N GLU A 37 -1.81 -2.91 -6.75
CA GLU A 37 -0.43 -3.41 -6.71
C GLU A 37 -0.35 -4.90 -7.07
N ALA A 38 -1.28 -5.72 -6.58
CA ALA A 38 -1.34 -7.14 -6.87
C ALA A 38 -1.54 -7.42 -8.38
N TRP A 39 -2.34 -6.60 -9.06
CA TRP A 39 -2.48 -6.68 -10.52
C TRP A 39 -1.20 -6.31 -11.27
N ARG A 40 -0.34 -5.44 -10.72
CA ARG A 40 0.93 -5.05 -11.34
C ARG A 40 1.98 -6.15 -11.29
N VAL A 41 2.00 -6.98 -10.23
CA VAL A 41 2.99 -8.08 -10.10
C VAL A 41 2.68 -9.26 -11.02
N LEU A 42 1.39 -9.50 -11.32
CA LEU A 42 0.93 -10.54 -12.25
C LEU A 42 0.95 -10.06 -13.70
N ARG A 43 0.69 -8.77 -13.93
CA ARG A 43 0.75 -8.14 -15.25
C ARG A 43 2.14 -7.58 -15.49
N ASP A 44 3.11 -8.48 -15.61
CA ASP A 44 4.49 -8.23 -16.05
C ASP A 44 4.56 -7.90 -17.57
N GLU A 45 3.49 -7.27 -18.11
CA GLU A 45 3.30 -6.98 -19.54
C GLU A 45 3.72 -5.55 -19.91
N ASP A 46 3.84 -4.65 -18.94
CA ASP A 46 4.41 -3.32 -19.15
C ASP A 46 5.89 -3.30 -18.80
N ARG A 47 6.66 -4.26 -19.32
CA ARG A 47 8.05 -3.92 -19.62
C ARG A 47 7.96 -2.73 -20.57
N PRO A 48 8.55 -1.56 -20.27
CA PRO A 48 8.84 -0.64 -21.36
C PRO A 48 9.63 -1.49 -22.35
N VAL A 49 9.09 -1.67 -23.56
CA VAL A 49 9.96 -1.95 -24.69
C VAL A 49 11.01 -0.88 -24.56
N ARG A 50 12.22 -1.30 -24.18
CA ARG A 50 13.38 -0.43 -24.20
C ARG A 50 13.57 -0.12 -25.67
N ASP A 51 12.84 0.88 -26.16
CA ASP A 51 13.24 1.69 -27.29
C ASP A 51 14.38 2.60 -26.82
N ASN A 52 15.42 1.97 -26.28
CA ASN A 52 16.70 2.61 -26.15
C ASN A 52 17.36 2.32 -27.49
N GLY A 53 17.15 3.24 -28.43
CA GLY A 53 17.76 3.25 -29.75
C GLY A 53 19.21 2.82 -29.72
N ILE A 54 19.43 1.52 -29.92
CA ILE A 54 20.64 1.06 -30.55
C ILE A 54 20.32 1.20 -32.03
N GLU A 55 20.59 2.42 -32.50
CA GLU A 55 21.05 2.67 -33.86
C GLU A 55 22.19 1.66 -34.08
N LEU A 56 21.83 0.47 -34.57
CA LEU A 56 22.79 -0.42 -35.19
C LEU A 56 23.18 0.31 -36.46
N GLN A 57 24.18 1.18 -36.28
CA GLN A 57 24.96 1.85 -37.30
C GLN A 57 25.19 0.84 -38.42
N ASP A 58 24.37 0.95 -39.46
CA ASP A 58 24.61 0.34 -40.74
C ASP A 58 25.88 1.01 -41.26
N SER A 59 27.02 0.47 -40.83
CA SER A 59 28.32 0.80 -41.37
C SER A 59 28.48 -0.03 -42.64
N GLN A 60 27.65 0.29 -43.63
CA GLN A 60 28.09 0.27 -45.01
C GLN A 60 29.02 1.48 -45.18
N ASP A 61 30.30 1.26 -45.01
CA ASP A 61 31.34 1.95 -45.78
C ASP A 61 32.61 1.08 -45.71
N ASP A 62 33.15 0.83 -46.91
CA ASP A 62 34.34 0.06 -47.33
C ASP A 62 34.19 -1.45 -47.65
#